data_AF-A0A0N0A7H1-F1
#
_entry.id   AF-A0A0N0A7H1-F1
#
_cell.length_a   1.000
_cell.length_b   1.000
_cell.length_c   1.000
_cell.angle_alpha   90.00
_cell.angle_beta   90.00
_cell.angle_gamma   90.00
#
_symmetry.space_group_name_H-M   'P 1'
#
loop_
_entity.id
_entity.type
_entity.pdbx_description
1 polymer ?
#
loop_
_entity_poly.entity_id
_entity_poly.type
_entity_poly.pdbx_seq_one_letter_code
_entity_poly.pdbx_strand_id
1 'polypeptide(L)' 'RSNRSKADQDPAQWLPPAAEAHCRYAAEWVATKLRWSLTADEAEVTALREVAAGCPDQTVTYEPAV' A
#
# COMPACT_ATOMS: atom_id res chain seq x y z
N ARG A 1 -4.91 5.78 -24.79
CA ARG A 1 -4.05 5.91 -23.59
C ARG A 1 -4.80 6.78 -22.59
N SER A 2 -5.37 6.20 -21.52
CA SER A 2 -5.77 6.90 -20.28
C SER A 2 -6.50 5.91 -19.37
N ASN A 3 -5.72 5.14 -18.61
CA ASN A 3 -6.22 4.34 -17.49
C ASN A 3 -5.79 5.04 -16.18
N ARG A 4 -5.93 6.37 -16.13
CA ARG A 4 -5.49 7.18 -14.97
C ARG A 4 -6.54 7.31 -13.87
N SER A 5 -7.76 6.81 -14.09
CA SER A 5 -8.85 6.87 -13.12
C SER A 5 -8.84 5.75 -12.08
N LYS A 6 -7.94 4.77 -12.21
CA LYS A 6 -7.73 3.70 -11.20
C LYS A 6 -6.52 3.92 -10.31
N ALA A 7 -5.65 4.88 -10.65
CA ALA A 7 -4.38 5.09 -9.95
C ALA A 7 -4.50 5.92 -8.66
N ASP A 8 -5.66 6.54 -8.42
CA ASP A 8 -5.90 7.38 -7.23
C ASP A 8 -6.59 6.63 -6.08
N GLN A 9 -6.95 5.36 -6.24
CA GLN A 9 -7.53 4.58 -5.15
C GLN A 9 -6.41 3.97 -4.31
N ASP A 10 -6.05 4.69 -3.25
CA ASP A 10 -5.15 4.21 -2.21
C ASP A 10 -5.81 3.09 -1.36
N PRO A 11 -5.04 2.45 -0.45
CA PRO A 11 -5.55 1.43 0.46
C PRO A 11 -6.74 1.84 1.34
N ALA A 12 -7.03 3.13 1.52
CA ALA A 12 -8.22 3.59 2.25
C ALA A 12 -9.48 3.54 1.37
N GLN A 13 -9.33 3.66 0.05
CA GLN A 13 -10.44 3.59 -0.89
C GLN A 13 -10.69 2.18 -1.43
N TRP A 14 -9.63 1.38 -1.57
CA TRP A 14 -9.75 0.05 -2.15
C TRP A 14 -8.68 -0.91 -1.65
N LEU A 15 -9.14 -2.12 -1.29
CA LEU A 15 -8.29 -3.28 -1.03
C LEU A 15 -8.73 -4.44 -1.94
N PRO A 16 -7.83 -5.38 -2.24
CA PRO A 16 -8.19 -6.61 -2.92
C PRO A 16 -9.35 -7.33 -2.19
N PRO A 17 -10.31 -7.95 -2.90
CA PRO A 17 -11.41 -8.67 -2.25
C PRO A 17 -10.95 -9.92 -1.47
N ALA A 18 -9.79 -10.46 -1.82
CA ALA A 18 -9.16 -11.59 -1.14
C ALA A 18 -8.39 -11.09 0.10
N ALA A 19 -8.82 -11.48 1.28
CA ALA A 19 -8.23 -11.04 2.55
C ALA A 19 -6.77 -11.51 2.70
N GLU A 20 -6.45 -12.70 2.20
CA GLU A 20 -5.08 -13.24 2.18
C GLU A 20 -4.11 -12.39 1.34
N ALA A 21 -4.63 -11.59 0.41
CA ALA A 21 -3.83 -10.70 -0.40
C ALA A 21 -3.55 -9.35 0.27
N HIS A 22 -4.26 -8.99 1.35
CA HIS A 22 -4.14 -7.67 2.01
C HIS A 22 -2.74 -7.41 2.52
N CYS A 23 -2.14 -8.38 3.21
CA CYS A 23 -0.79 -8.23 3.75
C CYS A 23 0.25 -8.00 2.67
N ARG A 24 0.19 -8.76 1.57
CA ARG A 24 1.12 -8.58 0.45
C ARG A 24 0.89 -7.23 -0.22
N TYR A 25 -0.37 -6.88 -0.48
CA TYR A 25 -0.73 -5.62 -1.13
C TYR A 25 -0.25 -4.41 -0.33
N ALA A 26 -0.51 -4.36 0.98
CA ALA A 26 -0.06 -3.27 1.84
C ALA A 26 1.46 -3.15 1.86
N ALA A 27 2.19 -4.27 1.93
CA ALA A 27 3.65 -4.26 1.92
C ALA A 27 4.23 -3.74 0.60
N GLU A 28 3.69 -4.20 -0.55
CA GLU A 28 4.10 -3.73 -1.87
C GLU A 28 3.77 -2.25 -2.10
N TRP A 29 2.63 -1.81 -1.58
CA TRP A 29 2.20 -0.42 -1.62
C TRP A 29 3.16 0.50 -0.84
N VAL A 30 3.46 0.15 0.41
CA VAL A 30 4.41 0.88 1.25
C VAL A 30 5.81 0.86 0.62
N ALA A 31 6.26 -0.31 0.14
CA ALA A 31 7.56 -0.43 -0.54
C ALA A 31 7.65 0.50 -1.76
N THR A 32 6.58 0.62 -2.55
CA THR A 32 6.52 1.53 -3.68
C THR A 32 6.63 2.98 -3.24
N LYS A 33 5.89 3.40 -2.21
CA LYS A 33 5.99 4.77 -1.70
C LYS A 33 7.38 5.10 -1.17
N LEU A 34 7.98 4.19 -0.42
CA LEU A 34 9.32 4.37 0.12
C LEU A 34 10.39 4.41 -0.97
N ARG A 35 10.29 3.54 -1.99
CA ARG A 35 11.20 3.53 -3.14
C ARG A 35 11.25 4.88 -3.84
N TRP A 36 10.09 5.50 -4.06
CA TRP A 36 9.96 6.75 -4.82
C TRP A 36 9.84 8.00 -3.94
N SER A 37 10.02 7.88 -2.62
CA SER A 37 9.84 8.97 -1.66
C SER A 37 8.49 9.71 -1.80
N LEU A 38 7.41 8.94 -2.04
CA LEU A 38 6.06 9.49 -2.17
C LEU A 38 5.42 9.70 -0.79
N THR A 39 4.59 10.74 -0.68
CA THR A 39 3.81 11.00 0.54
C THR A 39 2.55 10.15 0.59
N ALA A 40 2.08 9.87 1.80
CA ALA A 40 0.76 9.29 2.07
C ALA A 40 -0.03 10.27 2.95
N ASP A 41 -1.33 10.35 2.74
CA ASP A 41 -2.20 11.14 3.61
C ASP A 41 -2.59 10.35 4.88
N GLU A 42 -3.31 11.02 5.78
CA GLU A 42 -3.67 10.44 7.08
C GLU A 42 -4.63 9.24 6.95
N ALA A 43 -5.56 9.29 5.99
CA ALA A 43 -6.53 8.21 5.78
C ALA A 43 -5.82 6.97 5.24
N GLU A 44 -4.91 7.16 4.29
CA GLU A 44 -4.09 6.10 3.73
C GLU A 44 -3.18 5.45 4.77
N VAL A 45 -2.49 6.26 5.60
CA VAL A 45 -1.64 5.76 6.68
C VAL A 45 -2.46 4.96 7.69
N THR A 46 -3.67 5.41 7.99
CA THR A 46 -4.59 4.70 8.91
C THR A 46 -4.97 3.35 8.33
N ALA A 47 -5.42 3.28 7.08
CA ALA A 47 -5.79 2.03 6.42
C ALA A 47 -4.61 1.06 6.33
N LEU A 48 -3.41 1.54 6.01
CA LEU A 48 -2.20 0.72 5.98
C LEU A 48 -1.85 0.14 7.37
N ARG A 49 -2.04 0.91 8.45
CA ARG A 49 -1.82 0.44 9.82
C ARG A 49 -2.84 -0.60 10.25
N GLU A 50 -4.10 -0.42 9.90
CA GLU A 50 -5.17 -1.38 10.17
C GLU A 50 -4.90 -2.72 9.49
N VAL A 51 -4.51 -2.70 8.21
CA VAL A 51 -4.11 -3.91 7.50
C VAL A 51 -2.89 -4.53 8.15
N ALA A 52 -1.85 -3.74 8.46
CA ALA A 52 -0.62 -4.23 9.06
C ALA A 52 -0.83 -4.90 10.43
N ALA A 53 -1.82 -4.47 11.21
CA ALA A 53 -2.16 -5.10 12.49
C ALA A 53 -2.58 -6.58 12.34
N GLY A 54 -3.09 -6.98 11.18
CA GLY A 54 -3.43 -8.36 10.84
C GLY A 54 -2.30 -9.16 10.20
N CYS A 55 -1.12 -8.57 10.02
CA CYS A 55 -0.03 -9.12 9.22
C CYS A 55 1.28 -9.28 10.02
N PRO A 56 1.30 -10.14 11.07
CA PRO A 56 2.42 -10.21 12.01
C PRO A 56 3.76 -10.64 11.39
N ASP A 57 3.72 -11.43 10.32
CA ASP A 57 4.91 -11.96 9.65
C ASP A 57 5.36 -11.11 8.45
N GLN A 58 4.65 -10.02 8.14
CA GLN A 58 4.91 -9.28 6.92
C GLN A 58 6.00 -8.23 7.11
N THR A 59 7.05 -8.31 6.28
CA THR A 59 8.15 -7.35 6.27
C THR A 59 8.13 -6.55 4.97
N VAL A 60 8.23 -5.23 5.06
CA VAL A 60 8.35 -4.36 3.89
C VAL A 60 9.81 -4.31 3.45
N THR A 61 10.09 -4.81 2.25
CA THR A 61 11.42 -4.73 1.62
C THR A 61 11.35 -3.82 0.40
N TYR A 62 12.26 -2.85 0.30
CA TYR A 62 12.33 -1.93 -0.84
C TYR A 62 13.77 -1.49 -1.10
N GLU A 63 14.04 -1.12 -2.35
CA GLU A 63 15.28 -0.47 -2.78
C GLU A 63 14.93 0.96 -3.24
N PRO A 64 15.60 2.01 -2.72
CA PRO A 64 15.36 3.38 -3.17
C PRO A 64 15.59 3.55 -4.68
N ALA A 65 14.74 4.33 -5.33
CA ALA A 65 15.00 4.79 -6.69
C ALA A 65 16.04 5.92 -6.62
N VAL A 66 17.22 5.65 -7.16
CA VAL A 66 18.35 6.61 -7.26
C VAL A 66 18.01 7.87 -8.02
#